data_AF-A0A2T2WIF4-F1
#
_entry.id   AF-A0A2T2WIF4-F1
#
_cell.length_a   1.000
_cell.length_b   1.000
_cell.length_c   1.000
_cell.angle_alpha   90.00
_cell.angle_beta   90.00
_cell.angle_gamma   90.00
#
_symmetry.space_group_name_H-M   'P 1'
#
loop_
_entity.id
_entity.type
_entity.pdbx_description
1 polymer ?
#
loop_
_entity_poly.entity_id
_entity_poly.type
_entity_poly.pdbx_seq_one_letter_code
_entity_poly.pdbx_strand_id
1 'polypeptide(L)'
;MTSDDLIDQYYAFAQEGDTLIPFVSRTLSGAFGQPDRVALLHFLDRIESIILGNIVLRFEEGPGLDADPDTVSESARQEIDEARSLVMIALGTET
;
A
#
# COMPACT_ATOMS: atom_id res chain seq x y z
N MET A 1 -11.75 -11.83 -5.09
CA MET A 1 -11.72 -10.42 -4.62
C MET A 1 -10.88 -9.61 -5.60
N THR A 2 -11.31 -8.42 -6.00
CA THR A 2 -10.57 -7.59 -6.97
C THR A 2 -9.61 -6.63 -6.28
N SER A 3 -8.73 -5.98 -7.04
CA SER A 3 -7.87 -4.91 -6.52
C SER A 3 -8.68 -3.69 -6.06
N ASP A 4 -9.83 -3.41 -6.69
CA ASP A 4 -10.68 -2.27 -6.32
C ASP A 4 -11.33 -2.50 -4.95
N ASP A 5 -11.81 -3.73 -4.68
CA ASP A 5 -12.32 -4.12 -3.35
C ASP A 5 -11.24 -3.97 -2.26
N LEU A 6 -9.98 -4.29 -2.59
CA LEU A 6 -8.85 -4.15 -1.68
C LEU A 6 -8.52 -2.68 -1.37
N ILE A 7 -8.66 -1.79 -2.36
CA ILE A 7 -8.46 -0.35 -2.17
C ILE A 7 -9.50 0.22 -1.22
N ASP A 8 -10.78 -0.09 -1.43
CA ASP A 8 -11.87 0.39 -0.58
C ASP A 8 -11.70 -0.09 0.87
N GLN A 9 -11.37 -1.37 1.05
CA GLN A 9 -11.08 -1.94 2.37
C GLN A 9 -9.85 -1.32 3.01
N TYR A 10 -8.78 -1.06 2.24
CA TYR A 10 -7.60 -0.39 2.76
C TYR A 10 -7.91 1.04 3.22
N TYR A 11 -8.76 1.79 2.50
CA TYR A 11 -9.16 3.12 2.96
C TYR A 11 -9.98 3.09 4.24
N ALA A 12 -10.91 2.13 4.37
CA ALA A 12 -11.65 1.93 5.61
C ALA A 12 -10.70 1.58 6.77
N PHE A 13 -9.73 0.71 6.51
CA PHE A 13 -8.71 0.28 7.47
C PHE A 13 -7.77 1.42 7.89
N ALA A 14 -7.33 2.24 6.94
CA ALA A 14 -6.46 3.38 7.18
C ALA A 14 -7.15 4.50 7.97
N GLN A 15 -8.49 4.62 7.89
CA GLN A 15 -9.26 5.55 8.73
C GLN A 15 -9.20 5.17 10.22
N GLU A 16 -8.96 3.90 10.55
CA GLU A 16 -8.78 3.42 11.92
C GLU A 16 -7.34 3.66 12.44
N GLY A 17 -6.44 4.18 11.60
CA GLY A 17 -5.05 4.52 11.95
C GLY A 17 -4.04 3.41 11.68
N ASP A 18 -4.45 2.32 11.05
CA ASP A 18 -3.55 1.25 10.64
C ASP A 18 -2.83 1.56 9.31
N THR A 19 -1.64 0.98 9.12
CA THR A 19 -0.77 1.20 7.94
C THR A 19 -0.89 0.08 6.89
N LEU A 20 -0.15 0.19 5.77
CA LEU A 20 -0.23 -0.77 4.66
C LEU A 20 0.21 -2.19 5.04
N ILE A 21 1.28 -2.32 5.82
CA ILE A 21 1.84 -3.61 6.26
C ILE A 21 0.82 -4.45 7.06
N PRO A 22 0.19 -3.94 8.15
CA PRO A 22 -0.80 -4.72 8.89
C PRO A 22 -2.03 -5.06 8.05
N PHE A 23 -2.42 -4.20 7.10
CA PHE A 23 -3.51 -4.50 6.17
C PHE A 23 -3.17 -5.71 5.28
N VAL A 24 -1.99 -5.70 4.65
CA VAL A 24 -1.54 -6.81 3.80
C VAL A 24 -1.39 -8.10 4.60
N SER A 25 -0.83 -8.04 5.81
CA SER A 25 -0.71 -9.19 6.70
C SER A 25 -2.06 -9.81 7.07
N ARG A 26 -3.06 -8.98 7.44
CA ARG A 26 -4.43 -9.45 7.71
C ARG A 26 -5.10 -10.02 6.46
N THR A 27 -4.87 -9.42 5.30
CA THR A 27 -5.39 -9.89 4.01
C THR A 27 -4.82 -11.27 3.66
N LEU A 28 -3.50 -11.47 3.81
CA LEU A 28 -2.84 -12.76 3.59
C LEU A 28 -3.33 -13.83 4.58
N SER A 29 -3.72 -13.42 5.79
CA SER A 29 -4.33 -14.30 6.80
C SER A 29 -5.80 -14.64 6.50
N GLY A 30 -6.39 -14.08 5.44
CA GLY A 30 -7.77 -14.33 5.01
C GLY A 30 -8.84 -13.49 5.72
N ALA A 31 -8.47 -12.46 6.50
CA ALA A 31 -9.41 -11.65 7.29
C ALA A 31 -10.47 -10.94 6.44
N PHE A 32 -10.13 -10.63 5.19
CA PHE A 32 -10.96 -9.88 4.24
C PHE A 32 -11.40 -10.78 3.06
N GLY A 33 -11.24 -12.10 3.19
CA GLY A 33 -11.31 -13.07 2.10
C GLY A 33 -9.93 -13.44 1.56
N GLN A 34 -9.89 -14.36 0.59
CA GLN A 34 -8.66 -14.81 -0.07
C GLN A 34 -8.55 -14.15 -1.46
N PRO A 35 -7.84 -13.02 -1.60
CA PRO A 35 -7.51 -12.50 -2.91
C PRO A 35 -6.42 -13.34 -3.57
N ASP A 36 -6.50 -13.50 -4.88
CA ASP A 36 -5.42 -14.06 -5.67
C ASP A 36 -4.20 -13.12 -5.66
N ARG A 37 -3.01 -13.71 -5.84
CA ARG A 37 -1.72 -12.98 -5.92
C ARG A 37 -1.77 -11.78 -6.85
N VAL A 38 -2.40 -11.95 -8.02
CA VAL A 38 -2.51 -10.89 -9.03
C VAL A 38 -3.30 -9.70 -8.50
N ALA A 39 -4.41 -9.92 -7.79
CA ALA A 39 -5.22 -8.84 -7.23
C ALA A 39 -4.47 -8.07 -6.13
N LEU A 40 -3.70 -8.76 -5.28
CA LEU A 40 -2.84 -8.15 -4.27
C LEU A 40 -1.72 -7.29 -4.89
N LEU A 41 -1.05 -7.80 -5.92
CA LEU A 41 0.01 -7.05 -6.60
C LEU A 41 -0.54 -5.82 -7.32
N HIS A 42 -1.68 -5.95 -8.01
CA HIS A 42 -2.35 -4.82 -8.63
C HIS A 42 -2.84 -3.79 -7.59
N PHE A 43 -3.29 -4.23 -6.42
CA PHE A 43 -3.61 -3.35 -5.31
C PHE A 43 -2.39 -2.54 -4.87
N LEU A 44 -1.25 -3.18 -4.63
CA LEU A 44 -0.02 -2.50 -4.20
C LEU A 44 0.47 -1.47 -5.21
N ASP A 45 0.47 -1.81 -6.50
CA ASP A 45 0.84 -0.90 -7.60
C ASP A 45 -0.06 0.35 -7.64
N ARG A 46 -1.36 0.15 -7.43
CA ARG A 46 -2.32 1.25 -7.45
C ARG A 46 -2.23 2.13 -6.20
N ILE A 47 -1.99 1.53 -5.03
CA ILE A 47 -1.71 2.28 -3.80
C ILE A 47 -0.42 3.10 -3.93
N GLU A 48 0.63 2.54 -4.53
CA GLU A 48 1.87 3.27 -4.83
C GLU A 48 1.61 4.52 -5.66
N SER A 49 0.89 4.35 -6.77
CA SER A 49 0.55 5.46 -7.65
C SER A 49 -0.26 6.55 -6.91
N ILE A 50 -1.21 6.16 -6.05
CA ILE A 50 -2.03 7.10 -5.30
C ILE A 50 -1.21 7.84 -4.23
N ILE A 51 -0.42 7.13 -3.42
CA ILE A 51 0.37 7.74 -2.35
C ILE A 51 1.40 8.70 -2.94
N LEU A 52 2.16 8.27 -3.96
CA LEU A 52 3.15 9.12 -4.62
C LEU A 52 2.50 10.32 -5.32
N GLY A 53 1.35 10.13 -5.98
CA GLY A 53 0.58 11.22 -6.58
C GLY A 53 0.11 12.24 -5.53
N ASN A 54 -0.39 11.78 -4.39
CA ASN A 54 -0.83 12.63 -3.29
C ASN A 54 0.32 13.40 -2.66
N ILE A 55 1.50 12.79 -2.54
CA ILE A 55 2.71 13.48 -2.06
C ILE A 55 3.02 14.64 -3.01
N VAL A 56 3.18 14.38 -4.31
CA VAL A 56 3.48 15.43 -5.31
C VAL A 56 2.47 16.57 -5.24
N LEU A 57 1.17 16.26 -5.26
CA LEU A 57 0.10 17.27 -5.17
C LEU A 57 0.20 18.11 -3.88
N ARG A 58 0.42 17.48 -2.73
CA ARG A 58 0.55 18.18 -1.44
C ARG A 58 1.73 19.15 -1.40
N PHE A 59 2.81 18.84 -2.11
CA PHE A 59 3.97 19.74 -2.24
C PHE A 59 3.74 20.86 -3.27
N GLU A 60 3.01 20.59 -4.36
CA GLU A 60 2.61 21.61 -5.33
C GLU A 60 1.62 22.64 -4.75
N GLU A 61 0.76 22.23 -3.79
CA GLU A 61 -0.24 23.10 -3.16
C GLU A 61 0.31 24.06 -2.08
N GLY A 62 1.60 24.00 -1.74
CA GLY A 62 2.29 25.03 -0.96
C GLY A 62 3.10 24.54 0.26
N PRO A 63 3.91 25.42 0.89
CA PRO A 63 4.89 25.05 1.91
C PRO A 63 4.21 24.80 3.27
N GLY A 64 3.55 23.65 3.42
CA GLY A 64 2.96 23.19 4.67
C GLY A 64 3.64 21.95 5.27
N LEU A 65 4.64 21.40 4.58
CA LEU A 65 5.37 20.20 5.01
C LEU A 65 6.81 20.60 5.32
N ASP A 66 7.19 20.48 6.60
CA ASP A 66 8.58 20.59 7.08
C ASP A 66 9.45 19.39 6.60
N ALA A 67 8.81 18.38 6.01
CA ALA A 67 9.45 17.18 5.49
C ALA A 67 9.81 17.35 4.01
N ASP A 68 10.95 16.79 3.62
CA ASP A 68 11.41 16.76 2.23
C ASP A 68 10.57 15.76 1.40
N PRO A 69 10.07 16.15 0.20
CA PRO A 69 9.20 15.30 -0.62
C PRO A 69 9.87 14.01 -1.06
N ASP A 70 11.18 14.06 -1.32
CA ASP A 70 11.96 12.91 -1.76
C ASP A 70 12.07 11.91 -0.61
N THR A 71 12.34 12.40 0.61
CA THR A 71 12.37 11.59 1.84
C THR A 71 11.03 10.91 2.14
N VAL A 72 9.92 11.63 1.99
CA VAL A 72 8.56 11.07 2.20
C VAL A 72 8.23 10.05 1.11
N SER A 73 8.60 10.32 -0.13
CA SER A 73 8.39 9.41 -1.27
C SER A 73 9.22 8.14 -1.13
N GLU A 74 10.48 8.24 -0.69
CA GLU A 74 11.36 7.10 -0.43
C GLU A 74 10.80 6.23 0.70
N SER A 75 10.37 6.84 1.80
CA SER A 75 9.75 6.13 2.91
C SER A 75 8.48 5.38 2.48
N ALA A 76 7.63 6.03 1.68
CA ALA A 76 6.42 5.40 1.14
C ALA A 76 6.75 4.22 0.20
N ARG A 77 7.74 4.37 -0.69
CA ARG A 77 8.19 3.29 -1.56
C ARG A 77 8.75 2.11 -0.77
N GLN A 78 9.50 2.38 0.30
CA GLN A 78 10.05 1.34 1.17
C GLN A 78 8.94 0.53 1.86
N GLU A 79 7.89 1.19 2.37
CA GLU A 79 6.74 0.50 2.96
C GLU A 79 6.02 -0.40 1.93
N ILE A 80 5.89 0.07 0.69
CA ILE A 80 5.25 -0.69 -0.40
C ILE A 80 6.11 -1.87 -0.85
N ASP A 81 7.42 -1.70 -0.92
CA ASP A 81 8.35 -2.78 -1.26
C ASP A 81 8.35 -3.88 -0.19
N GLU A 82 8.31 -3.50 1.09
CA GLU A 82 8.16 -4.44 2.19
C GLU A 82 6.83 -5.20 2.11
N ALA A 83 5.72 -4.49 1.86
CA ALA A 83 4.41 -5.10 1.65
C ALA A 83 4.41 -6.08 0.46
N ARG A 84 5.09 -5.73 -0.64
CA ARG A 84 5.25 -6.59 -1.82
C ARG A 84 6.06 -7.83 -1.51
N SER A 85 7.16 -7.67 -0.77
CA SER A 85 8.00 -8.78 -0.31
C SER A 85 7.19 -9.78 0.53
N LEU A 86 6.37 -9.30 1.45
CA LEU A 86 5.46 -10.15 2.24
C LEU A 86 4.52 -10.98 1.36
N VAL A 87 3.90 -10.36 0.35
CA VAL A 87 3.03 -11.06 -0.60
C VAL A 87 3.79 -12.14 -1.38
N MET A 88 5.02 -11.84 -1.81
CA MET A 88 5.88 -12.77 -2.56
C MET A 88 6.31 -13.98 -1.71
N ILE A 89 6.64 -13.75 -0.44
CA ILE A 89 7.01 -14.80 0.52
C ILE A 89 5.79 -15.65 0.86
N ALA A 90 4.66 -15.04 1.19
CA ALA A 90 3.46 -15.73 1.63
C ALA A 90 2.80 -16.57 0.53
N LEU A 91 2.92 -16.15 -0.73
CA LEU A 91 2.28 -16.82 -1.87
C LEU A 91 3.25 -17.71 -2.67
N GLY A 92 4.44 -17.99 -2.13
CA GLY A 92 5.31 -19.07 -2.63
C GLY A 92 6.00 -18.77 -3.96
N THR A 93 6.67 -17.63 -4.09
CA THR A 93 7.78 -17.53 -5.05
C THR A 93 9.06 -18.01 -4.38
N GLU A 94 9.35 -19.30 -4.52
CA GLU A 94 10.70 -19.82 -4.41
C GLU A 94 11.55 -19.10 -5.48
N THR A 95 12.64 -18.47 -5.04
CA THR A 95 13.71 -17.92 -5.91
C THR A 95 14.29 -18.97 -6.84
#